data_AF-A0A2E0V540-F1
#
_entry.id   AF-A0A2E0V540-F1
#
_cell.length_a   1.000
_cell.length_b   1.000
_cell.length_c   1.000
_cell.angle_alpha   90.00
_cell.angle_beta   90.00
_cell.angle_gamma   90.00
#
_symmetry.space_group_name_H-M   'P 1'
#
loop_
_entity.id
_entity.type
_entity.pdbx_description
1 polymer ?
#
loop_
_entity_poly.entity_id
_entity_poly.type
_entity_poly.pdbx_seq_one_letter_code
_entity_poly.pdbx_strand_id
1 'polypeptide(L)'
;PNVKEAEWAQYHFEQPRKISGVQVYWFANGGDRKVPESWRVLYHYKGKWKAADAIGDYPVKLDQFNEVKFKPFRTDSIRLEARLQLGVSAGIHEWRIIP
;
A
#
# COMPACT_ATOMS: atom_id res chain seq x y z
N PRO A 1 -14.57 -13.86 -13.19
CA PRO A 1 -13.17 -13.39 -13.35
C PRO A 1 -13.07 -11.90 -12.99
N ASN A 2 -12.59 -11.63 -11.77
CA ASN A 2 -12.28 -10.35 -11.13
C ASN A 2 -13.30 -9.18 -11.21
N VAL A 3 -14.48 -9.36 -10.60
CA VAL A 3 -15.26 -8.25 -10.00
C VAL A 3 -14.78 -7.93 -8.57
N LYS A 4 -13.52 -8.22 -8.24
CA LYS A 4 -13.06 -8.53 -6.88
C LYS A 4 -12.84 -7.30 -6.00
N GLU A 5 -13.15 -7.50 -4.72
CA GLU A 5 -12.75 -6.68 -3.58
C GLU A 5 -11.23 -6.42 -3.58
N ALA A 6 -10.80 -5.33 -2.93
CA ALA A 6 -9.38 -4.98 -2.89
C ALA A 6 -8.54 -6.04 -2.16
N GLU A 7 -7.35 -6.32 -2.70
CA GLU A 7 -6.38 -7.22 -2.08
C GLU A 7 -5.46 -6.45 -1.14
N TRP A 8 -4.84 -7.12 -0.17
CA TRP A 8 -3.98 -6.42 0.79
C TRP A 8 -2.75 -7.21 1.24
N ALA A 9 -1.70 -6.46 1.55
CA ALA A 9 -0.51 -6.93 2.27
C ALA A 9 -0.39 -6.16 3.58
N GLN A 10 0.15 -6.79 4.62
CA GLN A 10 0.20 -6.20 5.97
C GLN A 10 1.57 -6.38 6.60
N TYR A 11 2.02 -5.33 7.30
CA TYR A 11 3.02 -5.47 8.36
C TYR A 11 2.34 -5.48 9.72
N HIS A 12 2.86 -6.34 10.60
CA HIS A 12 2.63 -6.30 12.03
C HIS A 12 3.99 -6.09 12.70
N PHE A 13 4.07 -5.10 13.59
CA PHE A 13 5.28 -4.72 14.30
C PHE A 13 5.20 -5.19 15.75
N GLU A 14 6.32 -5.63 16.31
CA GLU A 14 6.42 -6.02 17.72
C GLU A 14 6.04 -4.89 18.69
N GLN A 15 6.27 -3.64 18.29
CA GLN A 15 5.88 -2.45 19.05
C GLN A 15 5.31 -1.38 18.12
N PRO A 16 4.38 -0.52 18.61
CA PRO A 16 3.83 0.55 17.81
C PRO A 16 4.90 1.53 17.31
N ARG A 17 4.96 1.72 15.99
CA ARG A 17 5.90 2.62 15.31
C ARG A 17 5.22 3.92 14.90
N LYS A 18 5.97 5.02 14.93
CA LYS A 18 5.57 6.27 14.27
C LYS A 18 5.83 6.10 12.77
N ILE A 19 4.84 6.45 11.96
CA ILE A 19 4.91 6.34 10.50
C ILE A 19 4.47 7.69 9.92
N SER A 20 5.30 8.26 9.07
CA SER A 20 5.05 9.50 8.34
C SER A 20 4.95 9.30 6.82
N GLY A 21 5.22 8.09 6.32
CA GLY A 21 5.09 7.77 4.90
C GLY A 21 5.39 6.31 4.59
N VAL A 22 5.22 5.95 3.32
CA VAL A 22 5.65 4.68 2.75
C VAL A 22 6.28 4.89 1.39
N GLN A 23 7.08 3.91 0.94
CA GLN A 23 7.51 3.79 -0.44
C GLN A 23 7.17 2.39 -0.95
N VAL A 24 6.55 2.28 -2.13
CA VAL A 24 6.20 1.00 -2.74
C VAL A 24 6.80 0.91 -4.12
N TYR A 25 7.56 -0.15 -4.38
CA TYR A 25 8.08 -0.48 -5.70
C TYR A 25 7.20 -1.58 -6.28
N TRP A 26 6.39 -1.23 -7.28
CA TRP A 26 5.49 -2.19 -7.95
C TRP A 26 6.27 -3.05 -8.94
N PHE A 27 5.90 -4.33 -8.99
CA PHE A 27 6.36 -5.27 -10.01
C PHE A 27 5.29 -5.42 -11.09
N ALA A 28 5.69 -5.25 -12.34
CA ALA A 28 4.94 -5.66 -13.51
C ALA A 28 5.87 -6.39 -14.49
N ASN A 29 5.33 -7.34 -15.23
CA ASN A 29 6.09 -8.12 -16.22
C ASN A 29 5.63 -7.87 -17.67
N GLY A 30 4.77 -6.87 -17.90
CA GLY A 30 4.19 -6.59 -19.22
C GLY A 30 3.14 -7.61 -19.68
N GLY A 31 2.81 -8.61 -18.86
CA GLY A 31 1.83 -9.66 -19.15
C GLY A 31 0.72 -9.71 -18.11
N ASP A 32 0.67 -10.81 -17.37
CA ASP A 32 -0.35 -11.12 -16.35
C ASP A 32 -0.15 -10.39 -15.02
N ARG A 33 0.97 -9.66 -14.85
CA ARG A 33 1.24 -8.80 -13.69
C ARG A 33 1.43 -7.36 -14.13
N LYS A 34 0.56 -6.49 -13.63
CA LYS A 34 0.56 -5.04 -13.89
C LYS A 34 0.55 -4.28 -12.57
N VAL A 35 0.88 -2.98 -12.63
CA VAL A 35 0.64 -2.08 -11.49
C VAL A 35 -0.85 -2.08 -11.11
N PRO A 36 -1.20 -1.87 -9.84
CA PRO A 36 -2.61 -1.81 -9.46
C PRO A 36 -3.33 -0.65 -10.15
N GLU A 37 -4.65 -0.73 -10.24
CA GLU A 37 -5.49 0.39 -10.70
C GLU A 37 -5.43 1.55 -9.68
N SER A 38 -5.52 1.20 -8.39
CA SER A 38 -5.34 2.14 -7.29
C SER A 38 -4.89 1.39 -6.05
N TRP A 39 -4.30 2.12 -5.11
CA TRP A 39 -3.93 1.57 -3.82
C TRP A 39 -4.03 2.64 -2.75
N ARG A 40 -4.10 2.20 -1.49
CA ARG A 40 -4.11 3.06 -0.32
C ARG A 40 -3.42 2.39 0.86
N VAL A 41 -3.14 3.17 1.88
CA VAL A 41 -2.61 2.68 3.15
C VAL A 41 -3.67 2.79 4.23
N LEU A 42 -3.86 1.71 4.98
CA LEU A 42 -4.65 1.68 6.19
C LEU A 42 -3.75 1.43 7.39
N TYR A 43 -4.09 2.00 8.54
CA TYR A 43 -3.45 1.71 9.81
C TYR A 43 -4.47 1.18 10.82
N HIS A 44 -4.02 0.27 11.66
CA HIS A 44 -4.85 -0.26 12.72
C HIS A 44 -4.85 0.71 13.91
N TYR A 45 -6.03 1.04 14.42
CA TYR A 45 -6.18 1.92 15.57
C TYR A 45 -7.43 1.55 16.36
N LYS A 46 -7.24 1.18 17.62
CA LYS A 46 -8.32 0.81 18.55
C LYS A 46 -9.29 -0.24 17.98
N GLY A 47 -8.74 -1.33 17.43
CA GLY A 47 -9.52 -2.46 16.91
C GLY A 47 -10.14 -2.24 15.53
N LYS A 48 -9.83 -1.13 14.84
CA LYS A 48 -10.39 -0.79 13.54
C LYS A 48 -9.29 -0.39 12.56
N TRP A 49 -9.53 -0.68 11.28
CA TRP A 49 -8.71 -0.17 10.19
C TRP A 49 -9.19 1.22 9.79
N LYS A 50 -8.25 2.16 9.69
CA LYS A 50 -8.50 3.55 9.28
C LYS A 50 -7.61 3.89 8.10
N ALA A 51 -8.13 4.65 7.14
CA ALA A 51 -7.29 5.17 6.06
C ALA A 51 -6.27 6.16 6.60
N ALA A 52 -5.01 6.04 6.16
CA ALA A 52 -3.99 7.03 6.43
C ALA A 52 -4.34 8.36 5.75
N ASP A 53 -4.11 9.47 6.44
CA ASP A 53 -4.35 10.82 5.92
C ASP A 53 -3.18 11.22 5.02
N ALA A 54 -3.30 10.94 3.72
CA ALA A 54 -2.27 11.15 2.70
C ALA A 54 -2.10 12.62 2.34
N ILE A 55 -0.83 13.02 2.22
CA ILE A 55 -0.41 14.33 1.74
C ILE A 55 0.06 14.13 0.29
N GLY A 56 -0.87 14.25 -0.65
CA GLY A 56 -0.65 14.00 -2.08
C GLY A 56 -1.28 12.68 -2.55
N ASP A 57 -0.86 12.25 -3.74
CA ASP A 57 -1.45 11.11 -4.44
C ASP A 57 -0.80 9.77 -4.08
N TYR A 58 -1.43 8.68 -4.52
CA TYR A 58 -0.89 7.32 -4.52
C TYR A 58 -0.42 6.94 -5.93
N PRO A 59 0.86 7.19 -6.30
CA PRO A 59 1.32 6.93 -7.65
C PRO A 59 1.45 5.43 -7.94
N VAL A 60 1.34 5.07 -9.21
CA VAL A 60 1.45 3.69 -9.74
C VAL A 60 2.51 3.60 -10.84
N LYS A 61 3.63 4.32 -10.65
CA LYS A 61 4.73 4.40 -11.61
C LYS A 61 5.59 3.13 -11.54
N LEU A 62 5.99 2.67 -12.72
CA LEU A 62 6.93 1.56 -12.89
C LEU A 62 8.38 2.01 -12.71
N ASP A 63 9.24 1.05 -12.39
CA ASP A 63 10.69 1.21 -12.31
C ASP A 63 11.20 2.25 -11.29
N GLN A 64 10.37 2.57 -10.29
CA GLN A 64 10.72 3.49 -9.22
C GLN A 64 9.92 3.22 -7.94
N PHE A 65 10.37 3.82 -6.84
CA PHE A 65 9.55 3.94 -5.64
C PHE A 65 8.39 4.91 -5.86
N ASN A 66 7.21 4.46 -5.42
CA ASN A 66 5.99 5.25 -5.29
C ASN A 66 5.89 5.69 -3.83
N GLU A 67 6.33 6.92 -3.57
CA GLU A 67 6.32 7.51 -2.23
C GLU A 67 4.99 8.17 -1.92
N VAL A 68 4.48 7.94 -0.72
CA VAL A 68 3.32 8.64 -0.17
C VAL A 68 3.64 9.10 1.24
N LYS A 69 3.40 10.38 1.52
CA LYS A 69 3.56 10.98 2.85
C LYS A 69 2.21 11.05 3.55
N PHE A 70 2.21 10.99 4.88
CA PHE A 70 1.03 11.02 5.72
C PHE A 70 1.15 12.08 6.79
N LYS A 71 0.01 12.55 7.31
CA LYS A 71 0.01 13.10 8.68
C LYS A 71 0.47 11.99 9.63
N PRO A 72 1.55 12.19 10.42
CA PRO A 72 2.14 11.09 11.17
C PRO A 72 1.16 10.42 12.13
N PHE A 73 1.17 9.09 12.17
CA PHE A 73 0.38 8.28 13.09
C PHE A 73 1.25 7.23 13.77
N ARG A 74 0.76 6.69 14.90
CA ARG A 74 1.41 5.59 15.62
C ARG A 74 0.55 4.34 15.55
N THR A 75 1.11 3.23 15.08
CA THR A 75 0.40 1.95 14.92
C THR A 75 1.33 0.75 15.10
N ASP A 76 0.79 -0.38 15.55
CA ASP A 76 1.45 -1.69 15.51
C ASP A 76 1.23 -2.43 14.19
N SER A 77 0.27 -1.99 13.37
CA SER A 77 -0.10 -2.70 12.14
C SER A 77 -0.49 -1.72 11.04
N ILE A 78 -0.02 -1.99 9.83
CA ILE A 78 -0.30 -1.20 8.63
C ILE A 78 -0.61 -2.13 7.47
N ARG A 79 -1.61 -1.78 6.67
CA ARG A 79 -2.02 -2.49 5.45
C ARG A 79 -1.79 -1.61 4.25
N LEU A 80 -1.21 -2.21 3.22
CA LEU A 80 -1.33 -1.75 1.86
C LEU A 80 -2.55 -2.46 1.26
N GLU A 81 -3.53 -1.70 0.80
CA GLU A 81 -4.71 -2.23 0.11
C GLU A 81 -4.66 -1.79 -1.35
N ALA A 82 -4.74 -2.73 -2.29
CA ALA A 82 -4.64 -2.49 -3.73
C ALA A 82 -5.87 -3.03 -4.47
N ARG A 83 -6.44 -2.20 -5.34
CA ARG A 83 -7.40 -2.63 -6.36
C ARG A 83 -6.64 -2.98 -7.62
N LEU A 84 -6.83 -4.21 -8.08
CA LEU A 84 -6.15 -4.74 -9.25
C LEU A 84 -6.93 -4.42 -10.52
N GLN A 85 -6.21 -4.27 -11.62
CA GLN A 85 -6.84 -4.17 -12.94
C GLN A 85 -7.53 -5.50 -13.30
N LEU A 86 -8.60 -5.42 -14.11
CA LEU A 86 -9.38 -6.60 -14.50
C LEU A 86 -8.49 -7.65 -15.19
N GLY A 87 -8.60 -8.91 -14.74
CA GLY A 87 -7.95 -10.06 -15.37
C GLY A 87 -6.45 -10.20 -15.12
N VAL A 88 -5.83 -9.36 -14.29
CA VAL A 88 -4.39 -9.42 -13.97
C VAL A 88 -4.14 -9.31 -12.46
N SER A 89 -2.94 -9.66 -12.03
CA SER A 89 -2.45 -9.46 -10.66
C SER A 89 -1.49 -8.27 -10.57
N ALA A 90 -1.16 -7.82 -9.35
CA ALA A 90 -0.04 -6.92 -9.09
C ALA A 90 0.99 -7.61 -8.20
N GLY A 91 2.26 -7.21 -8.33
CA GLY A 91 3.33 -7.64 -7.44
C GLY A 91 3.97 -6.45 -6.71
N ILE A 92 4.53 -6.69 -5.53
CA ILE A 92 5.36 -5.72 -4.81
C ILE A 92 6.79 -6.27 -4.85
N HIS A 93 7.72 -5.51 -5.42
CA HIS A 93 9.15 -5.80 -5.28
C HIS A 93 9.63 -5.44 -3.88
N GLU A 94 9.25 -4.25 -3.40
CA GLU A 94 9.64 -3.77 -2.09
C GLU A 94 8.60 -2.79 -1.54
N TRP A 95 8.36 -2.86 -0.23
CA TRP A 95 7.56 -1.91 0.52
C TRP A 95 8.35 -1.43 1.74
N ARG A 96 8.56 -0.11 1.84
CA ARG A 96 9.30 0.54 2.92
C ARG A 96 8.38 1.44 3.75
N ILE A 97 8.71 1.54 5.04
CA ILE A 97 8.07 2.47 5.98
C ILE A 97 9.00 3.65 6.21
N ILE A 98 8.45 4.87 6.17
CA ILE A 98 9.13 6.12 6.53
C ILE A 98 8.68 6.53 7.95
N PRO A 99 9.59 6.66 8.94
CA PRO A 99 9.27 7.07 10.31
C PRO A 99 8.72 8.50 10.49
#